data_AF-A0A0B7AU04-F1
#
_entry.id   AF-A0A0B7AU04-F1
#
_cell.length_a   1.000
_cell.length_b   1.000
_cell.length_c   1.000
_cell.angle_alpha   90.00
_cell.angle_beta   90.00
_cell.angle_gamma   90.00
#
_symmetry.space_group_name_H-M   'P 1'
#
loop_
_entity.id
_entity.type
_entity.pdbx_description
1 polymer ?
#
loop_
_entity_poly.entity_id
_entity_poly.type
_entity_poly.pdbx_seq_one_letter_code
_entity_poly.pdbx_strand_id
1 'polypeptide(L)'
;NKIDLENRAVSARRAQGWCHSKGDIPYFETSAKEAINVEQAFQAVAKNAMAQETDVELCSDFPDPIKLKDDQTKPKEGCAC
;
A
#
# COMPACT_ATOMS: atom_id res chain seq x y z
N ASN A 1 -11.43 -11.06 -12.56
CA ASN A 1 -12.49 -12.08 -12.62
C ASN A 1 -12.93 -12.29 -14.07
N LYS A 2 -13.47 -13.48 -14.38
CA LYS A 2 -13.95 -13.95 -15.70
C LYS A 2 -12.87 -14.20 -16.75
N ILE A 3 -11.72 -14.73 -16.33
CA ILE A 3 -10.65 -15.07 -17.28
C ILE A 3 -10.93 -16.34 -18.09
N ASP A 4 -11.97 -17.09 -17.72
CA ASP A 4 -12.53 -18.22 -18.48
C ASP A 4 -13.19 -17.78 -19.80
N LEU A 5 -13.37 -16.47 -20.03
CA LEU A 5 -13.92 -15.92 -21.27
C LEU A 5 -12.79 -15.40 -22.18
N GLU A 6 -12.85 -15.74 -23.46
CA GLU A 6 -11.85 -15.31 -24.45
C GLU A 6 -12.01 -13.84 -24.86
N ASN A 7 -13.24 -13.35 -24.98
CA ASN A 7 -13.56 -12.00 -25.49
C ASN A 7 -13.51 -10.92 -24.40
N ARG A 8 -12.32 -10.69 -23.83
CA ARG A 8 -12.13 -9.70 -22.77
C ARG A 8 -11.80 -8.32 -23.33
N ALA A 9 -12.51 -7.30 -22.84
CA ALA A 9 -12.25 -5.90 -23.19
C ALA A 9 -11.00 -5.30 -22.51
N VAL A 10 -10.50 -5.92 -21.43
CA VAL A 10 -9.35 -5.45 -20.66
C VAL A 10 -8.23 -6.48 -20.72
N SER A 11 -7.08 -6.06 -21.25
CA SER A 11 -5.86 -6.86 -21.28
C SER A 11 -5.17 -6.88 -19.92
N ALA A 12 -4.46 -7.97 -19.62
CA ALA A 12 -3.67 -8.12 -18.39
C ALA A 12 -2.68 -6.96 -18.21
N ARG A 13 -1.96 -6.59 -19.28
CA ARG A 13 -0.98 -5.49 -19.27
C ARG A 13 -1.58 -4.15 -18.85
N ARG A 14 -2.80 -3.82 -19.32
CA ARG A 14 -3.47 -2.57 -18.96
C ARG A 14 -3.85 -2.55 -17.48
N ALA A 15 -4.41 -3.64 -16.99
CA ALA A 15 -4.80 -3.76 -15.59
C ALA A 15 -3.58 -3.72 -14.66
N GLN A 16 -2.54 -4.49 -14.97
CA GLN A 16 -1.29 -4.50 -14.20
C GLN A 16 -0.61 -3.13 -14.18
N GLY A 17 -0.55 -2.43 -15.31
CA GLY A 17 0.01 -1.07 -15.37
C GLY A 17 -0.75 -0.08 -14.48
N TRP A 18 -2.08 -0.20 -14.42
CA TRP A 18 -2.89 0.63 -13.52
C TRP A 18 -2.60 0.30 -12.05
N CYS A 19 -2.55 -0.97 -11.68
CA CYS A 19 -2.22 -1.42 -10.33
C CYS A 19 -0.84 -0.92 -9.87
N HIS A 20 0.17 -1.01 -10.74
CA HIS A 20 1.50 -0.46 -10.49
C HIS A 20 1.45 1.05 -10.21
N SER A 21 0.70 1.81 -11.01
CA SER A 21 0.53 3.27 -10.84
C SER A 21 -0.19 3.69 -9.55
N LYS A 22 -0.85 2.74 -8.87
CA LYS A 22 -1.64 2.99 -7.66
C LYS A 22 -0.93 2.55 -6.38
N GLY A 23 0.39 2.53 -6.39
CA GLY A 23 1.20 2.08 -5.26
C GLY A 23 1.44 0.58 -5.27
N ASP A 24 1.64 0.02 -6.47
CA ASP A 24 1.97 -1.39 -6.67
C ASP A 24 0.96 -2.37 -6.05
N ILE A 25 -0.33 -2.07 -6.24
CA ILE A 25 -1.43 -2.90 -5.72
C ILE A 25 -1.33 -4.31 -6.32
N PRO A 26 -1.39 -5.39 -5.50
CA PRO A 26 -1.41 -6.75 -6.01
C PRO A 26 -2.55 -6.99 -7.01
N TYR A 27 -2.22 -7.57 -8.17
CA TYR A 27 -3.17 -7.85 -9.25
C TYR A 27 -3.31 -9.36 -9.48
N PHE A 28 -4.55 -9.84 -9.54
CA PHE A 28 -4.86 -11.24 -9.80
C PHE A 28 -5.90 -11.39 -10.92
N GLU A 29 -5.58 -12.25 -11.88
CA GLU A 29 -6.52 -12.70 -12.89
C GLU A 29 -7.24 -13.96 -12.38
N THR A 30 -8.54 -13.83 -12.12
CA THR A 30 -9.34 -14.90 -11.51
C THR A 30 -10.48 -15.39 -12.40
N SER A 31 -10.87 -16.65 -12.22
CA SER A 31 -12.14 -17.21 -12.70
C SER A 31 -12.87 -17.84 -11.53
N ALA A 32 -13.99 -17.24 -11.13
CA ALA A 32 -14.86 -17.84 -10.12
C ALA A 32 -15.53 -19.13 -10.63
N LYS A 33 -15.81 -19.23 -11.93
CA LYS A 33 -16.47 -20.39 -12.55
C LYS A 33 -15.56 -21.62 -12.54
N GLU A 34 -14.28 -21.41 -12.84
CA GLU A 34 -13.29 -22.48 -12.98
C GLU A 34 -12.34 -22.58 -11.78
N ALA A 35 -12.65 -21.84 -10.70
CA ALA A 35 -11.83 -21.76 -9.48
C ALA A 35 -10.35 -21.36 -9.73
N ILE A 36 -10.10 -20.52 -10.73
CA ILE A 36 -8.74 -20.08 -11.07
C ILE A 36 -8.36 -18.88 -10.21
N ASN A 37 -7.23 -18.98 -9.50
CA ASN A 37 -6.57 -17.93 -8.71
C ASN A 37 -7.42 -17.29 -7.60
N VAL A 38 -8.57 -17.88 -7.26
CA VAL A 38 -9.45 -17.36 -6.21
C VAL A 38 -8.77 -17.50 -4.85
N GLU A 39 -8.29 -18.69 -4.53
CA GLU A 39 -7.61 -18.98 -3.27
C GLU A 39 -6.37 -18.10 -3.07
N GLN A 40 -5.50 -18.03 -4.07
CA GLN A 40 -4.28 -17.21 -4.02
C GLN A 40 -4.60 -15.72 -3.82
N ALA A 41 -5.65 -15.20 -4.47
CA ALA A 41 -6.07 -13.82 -4.29
C ALA A 41 -6.53 -13.55 -2.85
N PHE A 42 -7.34 -14.44 -2.26
CA PHE A 42 -7.78 -14.30 -0.88
C PHE A 42 -6.64 -14.45 0.13
N GLN A 43 -5.71 -15.37 -0.09
CA GLN A 43 -4.53 -15.51 0.75
C GLN A 43 -3.66 -14.25 0.74
N ALA A 44 -3.49 -13.60 -0.42
CA ALA A 44 -2.74 -12.34 -0.51
C ALA A 44 -3.45 -11.21 0.26
N VAL A 45 -4.77 -11.12 0.15
CA VAL A 45 -5.56 -10.14 0.92
C VAL A 45 -5.41 -10.37 2.42
N ALA A 46 -5.56 -11.61 2.88
CA ALA A 46 -5.42 -11.96 4.30
C ALA A 46 -4.01 -11.61 4.83
N LYS A 47 -2.96 -11.95 4.08
CA LYS A 47 -1.57 -11.61 4.45
C LYS A 47 -1.35 -10.10 4.56
N ASN A 48 -1.87 -9.34 3.60
CA ASN A 48 -1.73 -7.89 3.60
C ASN A 48 -2.53 -7.23 4.75
N ALA A 49 -3.72 -7.75 5.05
CA ALA A 49 -4.52 -7.27 6.18
C ALA A 49 -3.79 -7.47 7.51
N MET A 50 -3.23 -8.67 7.76
CA MET A 50 -2.46 -8.94 8.97
C MET A 50 -1.24 -8.03 9.11
N ALA A 51 -0.51 -7.78 8.02
CA ALA A 51 0.65 -6.87 8.03
C ALA A 51 0.24 -5.42 8.33
N GLN A 52 -0.95 -4.99 7.89
CA GLN A 52 -1.46 -3.67 8.17
C GLN A 52 -1.96 -3.52 9.61
N GLU A 53 -2.62 -4.55 10.17
CA GLU A 53 -3.05 -4.55 11.58
C GLU A 53 -1.85 -4.42 12.53
N THR A 54 -0.76 -5.14 12.27
CA THR A 54 0.46 -5.03 13.09
C THR A 54 1.07 -3.63 13.09
N ASP A 55 0.95 -2.90 11.98
CA ASP A 55 1.48 -1.54 11.86
C ASP A 55 0.61 -0.53 12.63
N VAL A 56 -0.72 -0.70 12.58
CA VAL A 56 -1.66 0.15 13.31
C VAL A 56 -1.53 0.00 14.83
N GLU A 57 -1.42 -1.24 15.34
CA GLU A 57 -1.24 -1.47 16.78
C GLU A 57 0.09 -0.88 17.30
N LEU A 58 1.19 -1.02 16.54
CA LEU A 58 2.48 -0.42 16.89
C LEU A 58 2.45 1.11 16.87
N CYS A 59 1.75 1.70 15.89
CA CYS A 59 1.67 3.15 15.72
C CYS A 59 0.76 3.83 16.76
N SER A 60 -0.24 3.12 17.31
CA SER A 60 -1.10 3.67 18.36
C SER A 60 -0.41 3.82 19.72
N ASP A 61 0.51 2.94 20.06
CA ASP A 61 1.21 2.98 21.36
C ASP A 61 2.40 3.94 21.36
N PHE A 62 3.04 4.16 20.21
CA PHE A 62 4.23 5.00 20.08
C PHE A 62 4.21 5.81 18.78
N PRO A 63 3.50 6.96 18.74
CA PRO A 63 3.49 7.81 17.55
C PRO A 63 4.89 8.34 17.24
N ASP A 64 5.25 8.37 15.96
CA ASP A 64 6.53 8.89 15.51
C ASP A 64 6.73 10.35 15.93
N PRO A 65 7.90 10.73 16.49
CA PRO A 65 8.16 12.10 16.88
C PRO A 65 8.14 13.03 15.66
N ILE A 66 7.23 14.00 15.65
CA ILE A 66 7.21 15.07 14.66
C ILE A 66 8.42 15.98 14.89
N LYS A 67 9.44 15.87 14.02
CA LYS A 67 10.61 16.76 14.04
C LYS A 67 10.22 18.11 13.44
N LEU A 68 9.89 19.07 14.28
CA LEU A 68 9.82 20.47 13.88
C LEU A 68 11.23 20.93 13.49
N LYS A 69 11.44 21.25 12.21
CA LYS A 69 12.68 21.90 11.78
C LYS A 69 12.68 23.31 12.36
N ASP A 70 13.55 23.55 13.35
CA ASP A 70 13.83 24.88 13.89
C ASP A 70 14.69 25.63 12.85
N ASP A 71 14.03 26.12 11.81
CA ASP A 71 14.65 26.96 10.79
C ASP A 71 14.56 28.41 11.30
N GLN A 72 15.52 28.83 12.14
CA GLN A 72 16.24 30.11 12.06
C GLN A 72 17.32 30.16 13.14
N THR A 73 18.53 29.76 12.76
CA THR A 73 19.79 30.20 13.37
C THR A 73 19.91 31.73 13.28
N LYS A 74 19.30 32.46 14.23
CA LYS A 74 19.70 33.84 14.52
C LYS A 74 20.97 33.80 15.38
N PRO A 75 22.05 34.51 15.02
CA PRO A 75 23.28 34.52 15.80
C PRO A 75 23.03 35.15 17.17
N LYS A 76 23.52 34.50 18.24
CA LYS A 76 23.55 35.03 19.60
C LYS A 76 24.52 36.21 19.66
N GLU A 77 24.01 37.43 19.71
CA GLU A 77 24.76 38.57 20.20
C GLU A 77 24.51 38.77 21.70
N GLY A 78 25.61 38.82 22.47
CA GLY A 78 25.75 39.72 23.62
C GLY A 78 25.08 39.32 24.93
N CYS A 79 25.86 38.67 25.81
CA CYS A 79 25.68 38.78 27.26
C CYS A 79 26.09 40.19 27.71
N ALA A 80 25.19 40.93 28.37
CA ALA A 80 25.51 42.01 29.30
C ALA A 80 24.26 42.39 30.13
N CYS A 81 24.28 41.99 31.41
CA CYS A 81 23.73 42.65 32.62
C CYS A 81 23.29 41.60 33.65
#